data_AF-H0F9L6-F1
#
_entry.id   AF-H0F9L6-F1
#
_cell.length_a   1.000
_cell.length_b   1.000
_cell.length_c   1.000
_cell.angle_alpha   90.00
_cell.angle_beta   90.00
_cell.angle_gamma   90.00
#
_symmetry.space_group_name_H-M   'P 1'
#
loop_
_entity.id
_entity.type
_entity.pdbx_description
1 polymer ?
#
loop_
_entity_poly.entity_id
_entity_poly.type
_entity_poly.pdbx_seq_one_letter_code
_entity_poly.pdbx_strand_id
1 'polypeptide(L)'
;MRKFWMTAAFALLIATTAQAAEEDSRARAARGHAVWAAFECSVLAAHLKNGAEQSRLFAYGLAQGRQFIQDMQEKRISPADINTTVPMGVLNNLEGPSPDFMLGRIYSAASEFALKDVFSLGGQWLDDAGQRSRASAKFASQNCNLVGR
;
A
#
# COMPACT_ATOMS: atom_id res chain seq x y z
N MET A 1 10.28 -69.88 29.28
CA MET A 1 9.57 -69.37 28.08
C MET A 1 9.17 -67.92 28.36
N ARG A 2 9.72 -66.97 27.59
CA ARG A 2 9.69 -65.52 27.86
C ARG A 2 8.33 -64.90 27.47
N LYS A 3 7.73 -64.15 28.39
CA LYS A 3 6.55 -63.30 28.15
C LYS A 3 6.99 -62.03 27.41
N PHE A 4 6.49 -61.82 26.20
CA PHE A 4 6.64 -60.56 25.47
C PHE A 4 5.50 -59.62 25.85
N TRP A 5 5.84 -58.53 26.54
CA TRP A 5 4.97 -57.37 26.68
C TRP A 5 5.16 -56.49 25.43
N MET A 6 4.11 -56.37 24.61
CA MET A 6 4.05 -55.38 23.53
C MET A 6 3.35 -54.13 24.08
N THR A 7 4.14 -53.11 24.43
CA THR A 7 3.66 -51.76 24.68
C THR A 7 3.41 -51.06 23.34
N ALA A 8 2.14 -50.86 22.99
CA ALA A 8 1.75 -50.05 21.84
C ALA A 8 1.94 -48.56 22.19
N ALA A 9 2.94 -47.92 21.59
CA ALA A 9 3.18 -46.48 21.69
C ALA A 9 2.18 -45.72 20.81
N PHE A 10 1.21 -45.07 21.44
CA PHE A 10 0.25 -44.19 20.78
C PHE A 10 0.93 -42.84 20.51
N ALA A 11 1.39 -42.61 19.27
CA ALA A 11 2.01 -41.36 18.87
C ALA A 11 0.94 -40.26 18.74
N LEU A 12 0.95 -39.30 19.67
CA LEU A 12 0.19 -38.05 19.56
C LEU A 12 0.71 -37.24 18.36
N LEU A 13 -0.06 -37.21 17.28
CA LEU A 13 0.08 -36.22 16.21
C LEU A 13 -0.39 -34.87 16.75
N ILE A 14 0.55 -34.07 17.25
CA ILE A 14 0.30 -32.66 17.56
C ILE A 14 0.19 -31.95 16.21
N ALA A 15 -1.05 -31.81 15.72
CA ALA A 15 -1.35 -30.91 14.63
C ALA A 15 -1.10 -29.48 15.11
N THR A 16 0.10 -28.96 14.84
CA THR A 16 0.36 -27.53 14.90
C THR A 16 -0.46 -26.87 13.81
N THR A 17 -1.70 -26.51 14.12
CA THR A 17 -2.45 -25.54 13.33
C THR A 17 -1.65 -24.25 13.39
N ALA A 18 -0.98 -23.88 12.31
CA ALA A 18 -0.47 -22.54 12.12
C ALA A 18 -1.67 -21.60 12.24
N GLN A 19 -1.86 -21.03 13.42
CA GLN A 19 -2.76 -19.90 13.61
C GLN A 19 -2.09 -18.76 12.86
N ALA A 20 -2.50 -18.56 11.61
CA ALA A 20 -2.27 -17.31 10.92
C ALA A 20 -2.85 -16.24 11.85
N ALA A 21 -1.97 -15.48 12.50
CA ALA A 21 -2.39 -14.39 13.37
C ALA A 21 -3.28 -13.49 12.50
N GLU A 22 -4.55 -13.39 12.88
CA GLU A 22 -5.49 -12.54 12.17
C GLU A 22 -4.95 -11.12 12.25
N GLU A 23 -4.54 -10.57 11.10
CA GLU A 23 -4.10 -9.19 11.03
C GLU A 23 -5.25 -8.29 11.51
N ASP A 24 -4.97 -7.44 12.49
CA ASP A 24 -6.00 -6.58 13.07
C ASP A 24 -6.53 -5.56 12.06
N SER A 25 -7.72 -5.05 12.33
CA SER A 25 -8.44 -4.11 11.46
C SER A 25 -7.60 -2.86 11.13
N ARG A 26 -6.81 -2.36 12.08
CA ARG A 26 -6.02 -1.13 11.89
C ARG A 26 -4.84 -1.38 10.95
N ALA A 27 -4.16 -2.52 11.08
CA ALA A 27 -3.09 -2.92 10.18
C ALA A 27 -3.62 -3.08 8.73
N ARG A 28 -4.80 -3.66 8.55
CA ARG A 28 -5.48 -3.71 7.23
C ARG A 28 -5.81 -2.31 6.71
N ALA A 29 -6.33 -1.42 7.56
CA ALA A 29 -6.63 -0.02 7.17
C ALA A 29 -5.36 0.75 6.76
N ALA A 30 -4.23 0.49 7.42
CA ALA A 30 -2.95 1.14 7.12
C ALA A 30 -2.47 0.86 5.68
N ARG A 31 -2.92 -0.23 5.07
CA ARG A 31 -2.66 -0.52 3.65
C ARG A 31 -3.23 0.56 2.73
N GLY A 32 -4.39 1.14 3.06
CA GLY A 32 -4.94 2.29 2.31
C GLY A 32 -4.00 3.50 2.34
N HIS A 33 -3.38 3.78 3.49
CA HIS A 33 -2.36 4.83 3.58
C HIS A 33 -1.11 4.48 2.75
N ALA A 34 -0.66 3.22 2.84
CA ALA A 34 0.50 2.74 2.09
C ALA A 34 0.30 2.85 0.57
N VAL A 35 -0.90 2.56 0.05
CA VAL A 35 -1.25 2.74 -1.37
C VAL A 35 -1.06 4.17 -1.81
N TRP A 36 -1.64 5.10 -1.06
CA TRP A 36 -1.61 6.52 -1.40
C TRP A 36 -0.16 7.02 -1.46
N ALA A 37 0.60 6.79 -0.39
CA ALA A 37 2.00 7.20 -0.31
C ALA A 37 2.85 6.56 -1.43
N ALA A 38 2.65 5.28 -1.72
CA ALA A 38 3.39 4.57 -2.76
C ALA A 38 3.10 5.14 -4.16
N PHE A 39 1.85 5.46 -4.48
CA PHE A 39 1.48 6.04 -5.76
C PHE A 39 1.99 7.48 -5.93
N GLU A 40 1.88 8.33 -4.89
CA GLU A 40 2.48 9.67 -4.93
C GLU A 40 3.99 9.60 -5.19
N CYS A 41 4.68 8.76 -4.42
CA CYS A 41 6.12 8.58 -4.52
C CYS A 41 6.53 7.98 -5.88
N SER A 42 5.76 7.05 -6.43
CA SER A 42 5.99 6.48 -7.76
C SER A 42 5.97 7.57 -8.84
N VAL A 43 4.98 8.47 -8.78
CA VAL A 43 4.81 9.56 -9.75
C VAL A 43 5.95 10.57 -9.64
N LEU A 44 6.35 10.91 -8.41
CA LEU A 44 7.52 11.77 -8.17
C LEU A 44 8.81 11.12 -8.70
N ALA A 45 9.02 9.83 -8.45
CA ALA A 45 10.16 9.08 -9.00
C ALA A 45 10.17 9.09 -10.54
N ALA A 46 9.01 8.92 -11.18
CA ALA A 46 8.86 9.00 -12.63
C ALA A 46 9.28 10.38 -13.16
N HIS A 47 8.83 11.46 -12.51
CA HIS A 47 9.19 12.83 -12.89
C HIS A 47 10.70 13.11 -12.71
N LEU A 48 11.32 12.48 -11.71
CA LEU A 48 12.77 12.50 -11.49
C LEU A 48 13.57 11.56 -12.41
N LYS A 49 12.88 10.89 -13.35
CA LYS A 49 13.47 9.91 -14.28
C LYS A 49 14.13 8.72 -13.56
N ASN A 50 13.69 8.41 -12.34
CA ASN A 50 14.15 7.25 -11.58
C ASN A 50 13.20 6.07 -11.81
N GLY A 51 13.33 5.43 -12.98
CA GLY A 51 12.43 4.35 -13.39
C GLY A 51 12.45 3.11 -12.50
N ALA A 52 13.59 2.81 -11.87
CA ALA A 52 13.70 1.68 -10.94
C ALA A 52 12.84 1.92 -9.68
N GLU A 53 12.95 3.11 -9.09
CA GLU A 53 12.20 3.46 -7.88
C GLU A 53 10.71 3.66 -8.18
N GLN A 54 10.37 4.26 -9.33
CA GLN A 54 8.99 4.30 -9.83
C GLN A 54 8.38 2.90 -9.87
N SER A 55 9.05 1.95 -10.54
CA SER A 55 8.53 0.59 -10.72
C SER A 55 8.35 -0.13 -9.38
N ARG A 56 9.31 0.02 -8.47
CA ARG A 56 9.26 -0.55 -7.11
C ARG A 56 8.07 -0.03 -6.32
N LEU A 57 7.91 1.30 -6.28
CA LEU A 57 6.84 1.97 -5.53
C LEU A 57 5.47 1.66 -6.13
N PHE A 58 5.34 1.67 -7.46
CA PHE A 58 4.10 1.32 -8.13
C PHE A 58 3.67 -0.12 -7.83
N ALA A 59 4.60 -1.08 -7.93
CA ALA A 59 4.32 -2.48 -7.63
C ALA A 59 3.91 -2.69 -6.17
N TYR A 60 4.60 -2.01 -5.23
CA TYR A 60 4.23 -2.04 -3.82
C TYR A 60 2.83 -1.46 -3.59
N GLY A 61 2.53 -0.29 -4.16
CA GLY A 61 1.21 0.34 -4.05
C GLY A 61 0.09 -0.53 -4.61
N LEU A 62 0.31 -1.17 -5.77
CA LEU A 62 -0.65 -2.13 -6.34
C LEU A 62 -0.90 -3.33 -5.41
N ALA A 63 0.17 -3.92 -4.85
CA ALA A 63 0.04 -5.05 -3.95
C ALA A 63 -0.73 -4.70 -2.67
N GLN A 64 -0.40 -3.57 -2.03
CA GLN A 64 -1.12 -3.09 -0.85
C GLN A 64 -2.58 -2.77 -1.17
N GLY A 65 -2.83 -2.18 -2.35
CA GLY A 65 -4.16 -1.74 -2.75
C GLY A 65 -5.11 -2.87 -3.06
N ARG A 66 -4.63 -3.92 -3.73
CA ARG A 66 -5.43 -5.13 -3.95
C ARG A 66 -5.84 -5.76 -2.63
N GLN A 67 -4.90 -5.90 -1.70
CA GLN A 67 -5.18 -6.45 -0.38
C GLN A 67 -6.16 -5.57 0.41
N PHE A 68 -5.95 -4.26 0.42
CA PHE A 68 -6.83 -3.29 1.08
C PHE A 68 -8.28 -3.36 0.57
N ILE A 69 -8.46 -3.35 -0.75
CA ILE A 69 -9.80 -3.42 -1.36
C ILE A 69 -10.47 -4.76 -1.02
N GLN A 70 -9.73 -5.87 -1.09
CA GLN A 70 -10.23 -7.17 -0.70
C GLN A 70 -10.71 -7.17 0.76
N ASP A 71 -9.88 -6.69 1.69
CA ASP A 71 -10.22 -6.63 3.11
C ASP A 71 -11.43 -5.73 3.40
N MET A 72 -11.59 -4.62 2.65
CA MET A 72 -12.79 -3.78 2.72
C MET A 72 -14.05 -4.51 2.23
N GLN A 73 -13.97 -5.19 1.08
CA GLN A 73 -15.09 -5.93 0.51
C GLN A 73 -15.54 -7.08 1.40
N GLU A 74 -14.58 -7.74 2.06
CA GLU A 74 -14.80 -8.82 3.02
C GLU A 74 -15.14 -8.29 4.43
N LYS A 75 -15.28 -6.97 4.60
CA LYS A 75 -15.65 -6.29 5.85
C LYS A 75 -14.71 -6.61 7.03
N ARG A 76 -13.42 -6.83 6.73
CA ARG A 76 -12.37 -7.09 7.72
C ARG A 76 -11.75 -5.83 8.31
N ILE A 77 -12.18 -4.66 7.85
CA ILE A 77 -11.75 -3.36 8.34
C ILE A 77 -12.94 -2.67 9.01
N SER A 78 -12.77 -2.29 10.27
CA SER A 78 -13.77 -1.58 11.05
C SER A 78 -14.01 -0.18 10.45
N PRO A 79 -15.25 0.35 10.50
CA PRO A 79 -15.51 1.72 10.05
C PRO A 79 -14.68 2.78 10.80
N ALA A 80 -14.37 2.54 12.08
CA ALA A 80 -13.55 3.45 12.88
C ALA A 80 -12.11 3.53 12.34
N ASP A 81 -11.51 2.39 11.99
CA ASP A 81 -10.15 2.36 11.42
C ASP A 81 -10.12 2.93 10.01
N ILE A 82 -11.14 2.67 9.19
CA ILE A 82 -11.28 3.31 7.87
C ILE A 82 -11.25 4.84 8.01
N ASN A 83 -12.12 5.38 8.86
CA ASN A 83 -12.30 6.83 9.01
C ASN A 83 -11.10 7.56 9.63
N THR A 84 -10.26 6.86 10.38
CA THR A 84 -9.12 7.46 11.09
C THR A 84 -7.78 7.21 10.42
N THR A 85 -7.65 6.14 9.63
CA THR A 85 -6.37 5.69 9.07
C THR A 85 -6.28 5.89 7.57
N VAL A 86 -7.38 5.72 6.83
CA VAL A 86 -7.35 5.73 5.37
C VAL A 86 -7.43 7.16 4.84
N PRO A 87 -6.51 7.60 3.96
CA PRO A 87 -6.58 8.92 3.37
C PRO A 87 -7.89 9.14 2.59
N MET A 88 -8.47 10.34 2.72
CA MET A 88 -9.68 10.71 1.97
C MET A 88 -9.52 10.58 0.45
N GLY A 89 -8.32 10.80 -0.07
CA GLY A 89 -8.00 10.59 -1.49
C GLY A 89 -8.20 9.15 -1.95
N VAL A 90 -7.98 8.16 -1.07
CA VAL A 90 -8.29 6.76 -1.35
C VAL A 90 -9.80 6.55 -1.28
N LEU A 91 -10.44 6.95 -0.18
CA LEU A 91 -11.87 6.72 0.07
C LEU A 91 -12.76 7.28 -1.05
N ASN A 92 -12.47 8.49 -1.52
CA ASN A 92 -13.23 9.16 -2.58
C ASN A 92 -13.06 8.52 -3.96
N ASN A 93 -12.15 7.54 -4.12
CA ASN A 93 -11.82 6.90 -5.38
C ASN A 93 -12.04 5.37 -5.37
N LEU A 94 -12.72 4.84 -4.35
CA LEU A 94 -13.00 3.41 -4.19
C LEU A 94 -14.22 2.89 -4.97
N GLU A 95 -14.77 3.66 -5.91
CA GLU A 95 -15.92 3.20 -6.69
C GLU A 95 -15.47 2.75 -8.08
N GLY A 96 -16.10 1.70 -8.59
CA GLY A 96 -15.81 1.19 -9.91
C GLY A 96 -16.23 -0.27 -10.10
N PRO A 97 -16.14 -0.78 -11.33
CA PRO A 97 -16.57 -2.14 -11.67
C PRO A 97 -15.59 -3.24 -11.19
N SER A 98 -14.36 -2.91 -10.83
CA SER A 98 -13.36 -3.88 -10.39
C SER A 98 -12.29 -3.26 -9.46
N PRO A 99 -11.59 -4.06 -8.64
CA PRO A 99 -10.47 -3.57 -7.82
C PRO A 99 -9.38 -2.86 -8.62
N ASP A 100 -8.99 -3.39 -9.79
CA ASP A 100 -7.97 -2.76 -10.64
C ASP A 100 -8.42 -1.39 -11.17
N PHE A 101 -9.71 -1.22 -11.50
CA PHE A 101 -10.25 0.08 -11.90
C PHE A 101 -10.23 1.08 -10.73
N MET A 102 -10.61 0.66 -9.54
CA MET A 102 -10.53 1.49 -8.32
C MET A 102 -9.09 1.93 -8.06
N LEU A 103 -8.12 1.03 -8.19
CA LEU A 103 -6.69 1.36 -8.05
C LEU A 103 -6.22 2.33 -9.13
N GLY A 104 -6.71 2.21 -10.36
CA GLY A 104 -6.46 3.17 -11.42
C GLY A 104 -6.95 4.58 -11.06
N ARG A 105 -8.15 4.70 -10.49
CA ARG A 105 -8.68 5.99 -9.99
C ARG A 105 -7.84 6.54 -8.85
N ILE A 106 -7.48 5.71 -7.87
CA ILE A 106 -6.63 6.12 -6.74
C ILE A 106 -5.26 6.59 -7.26
N TYR A 107 -4.64 5.87 -8.20
CA TYR A 107 -3.38 6.27 -8.81
C TYR A 107 -3.48 7.61 -9.54
N SER A 108 -4.56 7.83 -10.31
CA SER A 108 -4.81 9.12 -10.99
C SER A 108 -4.90 10.26 -9.98
N ALA A 109 -5.73 10.11 -8.93
CA ALA A 109 -5.90 11.13 -7.90
C ALA A 109 -4.60 11.40 -7.12
N ALA A 110 -3.85 10.37 -6.76
CA ALA A 110 -2.55 10.50 -6.11
C ALA A 110 -1.53 11.19 -7.02
N SER A 111 -1.57 10.93 -8.32
CA SER A 111 -0.70 11.59 -9.31
C SER A 111 -0.96 13.09 -9.38
N GLU A 112 -2.22 13.49 -9.48
CA GLU A 112 -2.63 14.89 -9.50
C GLU A 112 -2.21 15.61 -8.21
N PHE A 113 -2.40 14.96 -7.06
CA PHE A 113 -2.02 15.52 -5.77
C PHE A 113 -0.49 15.63 -5.60
N ALA A 114 0.26 14.60 -5.98
CA ALA A 114 1.71 14.57 -5.91
C ALA A 114 2.34 15.65 -6.79
N LEU A 115 1.79 15.87 -7.99
CA LEU A 115 2.29 16.86 -8.94
C LEU A 115 1.72 18.27 -8.73
N LYS A 116 0.75 18.43 -7.82
CA LYS A 116 0.30 19.75 -7.40
C LYS A 116 1.49 20.58 -6.92
N ASP A 117 1.63 21.78 -7.48
CA ASP A 117 2.70 22.75 -7.20
C ASP A 117 4.13 22.29 -7.56
N VAL A 118 4.27 21.18 -8.32
CA VAL A 118 5.52 20.79 -8.99
C VAL A 118 5.72 21.64 -10.24
N PHE A 119 4.63 21.88 -10.95
CA PHE A 119 4.61 22.56 -12.24
C PHE A 119 4.59 24.09 -12.14
N SER A 120 3.97 24.63 -11.10
CA SER A 120 3.83 26.07 -10.90
C SER A 120 4.11 26.49 -9.47
N LEU A 121 4.66 27.69 -9.28
CA LEU A 121 4.82 28.34 -7.98
C LEU A 121 4.32 29.79 -8.08
N GLY A 122 3.38 30.17 -7.22
CA GLY A 122 2.83 31.54 -7.22
C GLY A 122 2.15 31.93 -8.55
N GLY A 123 1.57 30.97 -9.27
CA GLY A 123 0.93 31.18 -10.58
C GLY A 123 1.89 31.23 -11.78
N GLN A 124 3.20 31.11 -11.55
CA GLN A 124 4.20 31.03 -12.63
C GLN A 124 4.57 29.58 -12.92
N TRP A 125 4.60 29.23 -14.21
CA TRP A 125 5.12 27.95 -14.67
C TRP A 125 6.63 27.86 -14.45
N LEU A 126 7.07 26.75 -13.88
CA LEU A 126 8.49 26.46 -13.65
C LEU A 126 9.10 25.82 -14.90
N ASP A 127 10.39 26.09 -15.13
CA ASP A 127 11.19 25.37 -16.10
C ASP A 127 11.49 23.93 -15.62
N ASP A 128 12.06 23.10 -16.50
CA ASP A 128 12.41 21.71 -16.19
C ASP A 128 13.27 21.57 -14.92
N ALA A 129 14.19 22.52 -14.69
CA ALA A 129 15.07 22.50 -13.52
C ALA A 129 14.29 22.78 -12.23
N GLY A 130 13.41 23.79 -12.26
CA GLY A 130 12.51 24.14 -11.16
C GLY A 130 11.55 22.99 -10.84
N GLN A 131 10.92 22.39 -11.85
CA GLN A 131 10.02 21.24 -11.68
C GLN A 131 10.75 20.05 -11.02
N ARG A 132 11.95 19.69 -11.51
CA ARG A 132 12.76 18.62 -10.92
C ARG A 132 13.16 18.91 -9.48
N SER A 133 13.57 20.15 -9.18
CA SER A 133 13.94 20.56 -7.82
C SER A 133 12.76 20.39 -6.85
N ARG A 134 11.55 20.81 -7.27
CA ARG A 134 10.33 20.68 -6.48
C ARG A 134 9.91 19.22 -6.29
N ALA A 135 9.93 18.42 -7.35
CA ALA A 135 9.65 16.99 -7.27
C ALA A 135 10.63 16.27 -6.33
N SER A 136 11.93 16.61 -6.42
CA SER A 136 12.98 16.05 -5.55
C SER A 136 12.74 16.40 -4.08
N ALA A 137 12.40 17.66 -3.80
CA ALA A 137 12.07 18.10 -2.44
C ALA A 137 10.84 17.37 -1.88
N LYS A 138 9.76 17.22 -2.67
CA LYS A 138 8.57 16.46 -2.26
C LYS A 138 8.93 15.00 -1.99
N PHE A 139 9.65 14.36 -2.92
CA PHE A 139 10.08 12.96 -2.81
C PHE A 139 10.89 12.71 -1.53
N ALA A 140 11.83 13.61 -1.20
CA ALA A 140 12.59 13.53 0.04
C ALA A 140 11.72 13.77 1.29
N SER A 141 10.88 14.81 1.29
CA SER A 141 10.03 15.16 2.44
C SER A 141 9.00 14.08 2.79
N GLN A 142 8.53 13.33 1.80
CA GLN A 142 7.60 12.22 1.96
C GLN A 142 8.30 10.91 2.35
N ASN A 143 9.63 10.92 2.52
CA ASN A 143 10.43 9.75 2.79
C ASN A 143 10.18 8.61 1.78
N CYS A 144 10.04 8.95 0.50
CA CYS A 144 9.65 7.99 -0.53
C CYS A 144 10.61 6.79 -0.64
N ASN A 145 11.88 6.97 -0.30
CA ASN A 145 12.86 5.89 -0.24
C ASN A 145 12.53 4.81 0.82
N LEU A 146 11.73 5.13 1.84
CA LEU A 146 11.35 4.22 2.93
C LEU A 146 10.04 3.49 2.68
N VAL A 147 9.23 3.94 1.71
CA VAL A 147 7.93 3.32 1.44
C VAL A 147 8.12 1.90 0.93
N GLY A 148 7.56 0.92 1.65
CA GLY A 148 7.62 -0.50 1.29
C GLY A 148 8.99 -1.16 1.46
N ARG A 149 9.75 -0.73 2.47
CA ARG A 149 11.02 -1.36 2.90
C ARG A 149 10.94 -1.85 4.32
#